data_AF-A0A0L0STT8-F1
#
_entry.id   AF-A0A0L0STT8-F1
#
_cell.length_a   1.000
_cell.length_b   1.000
_cell.length_c   1.000
_cell.angle_alpha   90.00
_cell.angle_beta   90.00
_cell.angle_gamma   90.00
#
_symmetry.space_group_name_H-M   'P 1'
#
loop_
_entity.id
_entity.type
_entity.pdbx_description
1 polymer ?
#
loop_
_entity_poly.entity_id
_entity_poly.type
_entity_poly.pdbx_seq_one_letter_code
_entity_poly.pdbx_strand_id
1 'polypeptide(L)'
;MTPATVKQVIAGLRALNLTHVARLYPVEHDYYHWTLARRMCRLNAPTRAHLCKSIIMENTRCPHNSIDDPAFSKYYCVIVQYTAKLNTQKLFNFGRDLKQRTISKKNYNFRLVDPEISEQLTGYGTGGVSPFGNEPPVFWLGAGHIDWKVAVSTADFVEATGCYVTDLES
;
A
#
# COMPACT_ATOMS: atom_id res chain seq x y z
N MET A 1 6.88 -7.29 23.90
CA MET A 1 7.54 -5.98 23.62
C MET A 1 7.17 -5.56 22.21
N THR A 2 6.98 -4.26 21.93
CA THR A 2 6.70 -3.79 20.56
C THR A 2 7.94 -3.96 19.66
N PRO A 3 7.83 -4.64 18.49
CA PRO A 3 8.97 -4.85 17.58
C PRO A 3 9.58 -3.55 17.04
N ALA A 4 10.85 -3.60 16.64
CA ALA A 4 11.58 -2.42 16.14
C ALA A 4 10.93 -1.82 14.87
N THR A 5 10.48 -2.66 13.95
CA THR A 5 9.77 -2.27 12.73
C THR A 5 8.43 -1.57 13.02
N VAL A 6 7.68 -2.03 14.03
CA VAL A 6 6.45 -1.35 14.48
C VAL A 6 6.77 0.02 15.07
N LYS A 7 7.91 0.18 15.77
CA LYS A 7 8.38 1.49 16.25
C LYS A 7 8.74 2.44 15.10
N GLN A 8 9.27 1.93 13.98
CA GLN A 8 9.50 2.72 12.76
C GLN A 8 8.17 3.20 12.16
N VAL A 9 7.14 2.34 12.08
CA VAL A 9 5.79 2.77 11.66
C VAL A 9 5.22 3.85 12.59
N ILE A 10 5.37 3.71 13.91
CA ILE A 10 4.97 4.75 14.87
C ILE A 10 5.71 6.07 14.63
N ALA A 11 7.00 6.03 14.31
CA ALA A 11 7.79 7.23 13.99
C ALA A 11 7.31 7.88 12.67
N GLY A 12 7.01 7.09 11.64
CA GLY A 12 6.43 7.59 10.38
C GLY A 12 5.07 8.26 10.58
N LEU A 13 4.18 7.63 11.36
CA LEU A 13 2.88 8.23 11.72
C LEU A 13 3.04 9.56 12.48
N ARG A 14 4.09 9.73 13.30
CA ARG A 14 4.38 11.02 13.97
C ARG A 14 4.90 12.07 12.99
N ALA A 15 5.82 11.68 12.11
CA ALA A 15 6.38 12.58 11.10
C ALA A 15 5.30 13.12 10.14
N LEU A 16 4.28 12.30 9.84
CA LEU A 16 3.11 12.66 9.04
C LEU A 16 1.95 13.27 9.84
N ASN A 17 2.12 13.53 11.15
CA ASN A 17 1.08 13.99 12.08
C ASN A 17 -0.17 13.08 12.19
N LEU A 18 -0.12 11.85 11.68
CA LEU A 18 -1.26 10.90 11.64
C LEU A 18 -1.57 10.21 12.98
N THR A 19 -0.78 10.41 14.04
CA THR A 19 -0.99 9.68 15.32
C THR A 19 -2.31 9.97 16.03
N HIS A 20 -3.02 11.03 15.65
CA HIS A 20 -4.33 11.37 16.22
C HIS A 20 -5.50 10.64 15.51
N VAL A 21 -5.29 10.14 14.29
CA VAL A 21 -6.28 9.40 13.47
C VAL A 21 -5.89 7.94 13.20
N ALA A 22 -4.65 7.55 13.49
CA ALA A 22 -4.16 6.19 13.33
C ALA A 22 -4.30 5.35 14.61
N ARG A 23 -4.67 4.07 14.48
CA ARG A 23 -4.76 3.11 15.58
C ARG A 23 -4.02 1.81 15.25
N LEU A 24 -3.16 1.38 16.17
CA LEU A 24 -2.42 0.12 16.05
C LEU A 24 -3.17 -1.03 16.73
N TYR A 25 -3.12 -2.20 16.09
CA TYR A 25 -3.75 -3.44 16.52
C TYR A 25 -2.69 -4.55 16.55
N PRO A 26 -2.31 -5.07 17.73
CA PRO A 26 -1.70 -6.38 17.80
C PRO A 26 -2.75 -7.44 17.42
N VAL A 27 -2.33 -8.42 16.62
CA VAL A 27 -3.12 -9.59 16.20
C VAL A 27 -2.34 -10.87 16.50
N GLU A 28 -3.01 -12.00 16.36
CA GLU A 28 -2.50 -13.33 16.70
C GLU A 28 -1.48 -13.84 15.67
N HIS A 29 -0.53 -14.68 16.09
CA HIS A 29 0.53 -15.20 15.21
C HIS A 29 0.02 -15.99 14.00
N ASP A 30 -1.16 -16.62 14.12
CA ASP A 30 -1.81 -17.36 13.04
C ASP A 30 -2.80 -16.50 12.22
N TYR A 31 -2.85 -15.18 12.43
CA TYR A 31 -3.76 -14.24 11.73
C TYR A 31 -3.70 -14.38 10.20
N TYR A 32 -2.54 -14.68 9.61
CA TYR A 32 -2.39 -14.89 8.17
C TYR A 32 -2.83 -16.27 7.67
N HIS A 33 -3.11 -17.23 8.56
CA HIS A 33 -3.76 -18.50 8.23
C HIS A 33 -5.30 -18.38 8.26
N TRP A 34 -5.84 -17.29 8.81
CA TRP A 34 -7.29 -17.11 8.92
C TRP A 34 -7.94 -16.66 7.61
N THR A 35 -9.24 -16.92 7.46
CA THR A 35 -10.04 -16.34 6.36
C THR A 35 -10.11 -14.82 6.46
N LEU A 36 -10.27 -14.12 5.33
CA LEU A 36 -10.42 -12.66 5.30
C LEU A 36 -11.60 -12.16 6.15
N ALA A 37 -12.67 -12.95 6.24
CA ALA A 37 -13.81 -12.62 7.11
C ALA A 37 -13.43 -12.65 8.59
N ARG A 38 -12.68 -13.66 9.05
CA ARG A 38 -12.21 -13.73 10.45
C ARG A 38 -11.21 -12.60 10.77
N ARG A 39 -10.31 -12.27 9.82
CA ARG A 39 -9.38 -11.12 9.94
C ARG A 39 -10.13 -9.80 10.07
N MET A 40 -11.16 -9.59 9.26
CA MET A 40 -12.03 -8.41 9.27
C MET A 40 -12.71 -8.26 10.63
N CYS A 41 -13.36 -9.31 11.13
CA CYS A 41 -13.98 -9.31 12.46
C CYS A 41 -12.95 -9.01 13.57
N ARG A 42 -11.75 -9.61 13.51
CA ARG A 42 -10.69 -9.39 14.52
C ARG A 42 -10.22 -7.93 14.63
N LEU A 43 -10.33 -7.18 13.53
CA LEU A 43 -9.94 -5.77 13.46
C LEU A 43 -11.11 -4.81 13.69
N ASN A 44 -12.34 -5.33 13.88
CA ASN A 44 -13.59 -4.56 13.83
C ASN A 44 -13.72 -3.73 12.53
N ALA A 45 -13.17 -4.25 11.43
CA ALA A 45 -13.28 -3.62 10.12
C ALA A 45 -14.71 -3.80 9.58
N PRO A 46 -15.40 -2.75 9.10
CA PRO A 46 -16.81 -2.85 8.68
C PRO A 46 -17.06 -3.86 7.55
N THR A 47 -16.13 -3.95 6.59
CA THR A 47 -16.19 -4.94 5.50
C THR A 47 -14.80 -5.44 5.12
N ARG A 48 -14.72 -6.57 4.38
CA ARG A 48 -13.46 -7.09 3.83
C ARG A 48 -12.73 -6.07 2.93
N ALA A 49 -13.50 -5.15 2.33
CA ALA A 49 -13.03 -4.05 1.51
C ALA A 49 -12.38 -2.90 2.31
N HIS A 50 -12.25 -3.01 3.64
CA HIS A 50 -11.43 -2.10 4.47
C HIS A 50 -10.04 -2.67 4.79
N LEU A 51 -9.83 -3.98 4.58
CA LEU A 51 -8.53 -4.61 4.79
C LEU A 51 -7.67 -4.38 3.55
N CYS A 52 -6.72 -3.46 3.61
CA CYS A 52 -5.72 -3.23 2.57
C CYS A 52 -4.41 -3.97 2.86
N LYS A 53 -3.55 -3.99 1.85
CA LYS A 53 -2.18 -4.51 1.87
C LYS A 53 -1.33 -3.59 0.96
N SER A 54 -0.01 -3.53 1.18
CA SER A 54 0.93 -2.72 0.36
C SER A 54 1.83 -3.60 -0.55
N ILE A 55 1.92 -3.28 -1.84
CA ILE A 55 2.78 -3.95 -2.83
C ILE A 55 3.87 -2.98 -3.31
N ILE A 56 5.11 -3.45 -3.44
CA ILE A 56 6.12 -2.75 -4.23
C ILE A 56 6.12 -3.25 -5.68
N MET A 57 5.93 -2.31 -6.60
CA MET A 57 5.98 -2.51 -8.04
C MET A 57 7.21 -1.81 -8.62
N GLU A 58 8.02 -2.53 -9.39
CA GLU A 58 9.14 -1.96 -10.15
C GLU A 58 8.69 -1.64 -11.58
N ASN A 59 9.02 -0.44 -12.05
CA ASN A 59 9.10 -0.18 -13.48
C ASN A 59 10.44 -0.72 -14.04
N THR A 60 10.43 -1.95 -14.53
CA THR A 60 11.66 -2.63 -15.01
C THR A 60 12.21 -2.04 -16.31
N ARG A 61 11.53 -1.05 -16.90
CA ARG A 61 11.99 -0.28 -18.07
C ARG A 61 12.19 1.21 -17.77
N CYS A 62 12.17 1.60 -16.50
CA CYS A 62 12.59 2.94 -16.09
C CYS A 62 14.08 3.13 -16.46
N PRO A 63 14.46 4.25 -17.12
CA PRO A 63 15.85 4.51 -17.51
C PRO A 63 16.75 4.95 -16.34
N HIS A 64 16.19 5.14 -15.14
CA HIS A 64 16.91 5.51 -13.92
C HIS A 64 16.45 4.66 -12.73
N ASN A 65 17.27 4.63 -11.68
CA ASN A 65 16.96 3.95 -10.42
C ASN A 65 16.41 4.88 -9.31
N SER A 66 16.25 6.18 -9.62
CA SER A 66 15.70 7.19 -8.69
C SER A 66 14.19 6.98 -8.40
N ILE A 67 13.78 7.46 -7.23
CA ILE A 67 12.39 7.56 -6.73
C ILE A 67 11.95 9.02 -6.49
N ASP A 68 12.74 10.00 -6.95
CA ASP A 68 12.55 11.43 -6.61
C ASP A 68 11.36 12.05 -7.34
N ASP A 69 10.95 11.47 -8.47
CA ASP A 69 9.82 11.89 -9.30
C ASP A 69 8.66 10.90 -9.10
N PRO A 70 7.68 11.18 -8.22
CA PRO A 70 6.60 10.24 -7.94
C PRO A 70 5.70 9.96 -9.16
N ALA A 71 5.70 10.85 -10.17
CA ALA A 71 5.00 10.62 -11.43
C ALA A 71 5.77 9.74 -12.42
N PHE A 72 7.08 9.54 -12.25
CA PHE A 72 7.90 8.61 -13.04
C PHE A 72 9.09 8.09 -12.24
N SER A 73 8.85 7.09 -11.38
CA SER A 73 9.84 6.47 -10.49
C SER A 73 10.28 5.08 -10.94
N LYS A 74 11.41 4.62 -10.41
CA LYS A 74 11.84 3.21 -10.55
C LYS A 74 10.92 2.24 -9.81
N TYR A 75 10.49 2.61 -8.60
CA TYR A 75 9.66 1.81 -7.70
C TYR A 75 8.43 2.58 -7.26
N TYR A 76 7.34 1.85 -7.02
CA TYR A 76 6.06 2.39 -6.55
C TYR A 76 5.51 1.53 -5.41
N CYS A 77 5.19 2.16 -4.28
CA CYS A 77 4.33 1.54 -3.27
C CYS A 77 2.87 1.71 -3.70
N VAL A 78 2.20 0.60 -3.99
CA VAL A 78 0.80 0.53 -4.39
C VAL A 78 0.03 0.04 -3.17
N ILE A 79 -0.95 0.83 -2.68
CA ILE A 79 -1.72 0.53 -1.45
C ILE A 79 -3.21 0.38 -1.73
N VAL A 80 -3.75 -0.78 -1.33
CA VAL A 80 -4.77 -1.41 -2.15
C VAL A 80 -5.39 -2.63 -1.38
N GLN A 81 -6.69 -2.94 -1.55
CA GLN A 81 -7.54 -4.03 -0.94
C GLN A 81 -6.94 -5.42 -0.61
N TYR A 82 -7.67 -6.31 0.08
CA TYR A 82 -7.39 -7.76 0.11
C TYR A 82 -8.13 -8.56 -0.97
N THR A 83 -9.23 -8.02 -1.49
CA THR A 83 -10.27 -8.77 -2.22
C THR A 83 -10.16 -8.74 -3.75
N ALA A 84 -9.44 -7.80 -4.33
CA ALA A 84 -9.33 -7.63 -5.78
C ALA A 84 -7.92 -7.91 -6.32
N LYS A 85 -7.78 -7.77 -7.64
CA LYS A 85 -6.59 -8.13 -8.41
C LYS A 85 -6.00 -6.88 -9.07
N LEU A 86 -4.68 -6.70 -8.94
CA LEU A 86 -3.99 -5.57 -9.54
C LEU A 86 -4.09 -5.59 -11.06
N ASN A 87 -4.80 -4.62 -11.62
CA ASN A 87 -4.83 -4.38 -13.05
C ASN A 87 -3.59 -3.57 -13.46
N THR A 88 -2.52 -4.29 -13.81
CA THR A 88 -1.24 -3.67 -14.25
C THR A 88 -1.40 -2.84 -15.53
N GLN A 89 -2.43 -3.08 -16.35
CA GLN A 89 -2.73 -2.27 -17.53
C GLN A 89 -3.38 -0.93 -17.16
N LYS A 90 -4.24 -0.88 -16.14
CA LYS A 90 -4.71 0.40 -15.56
C LYS A 90 -3.55 1.17 -14.91
N LEU A 91 -2.69 0.50 -14.13
CA LEU A 91 -1.47 1.12 -13.57
C LEU A 91 -0.53 1.69 -14.65
N PHE A 92 -0.32 0.96 -15.74
CA PHE A 92 0.45 1.43 -16.91
C PHE A 92 -0.16 2.68 -17.55
N ASN A 93 -1.48 2.71 -17.74
CA ASN A 93 -2.15 3.88 -18.32
C ASN A 93 -2.04 5.08 -17.37
N PHE A 94 -2.33 4.88 -16.08
CA PHE A 94 -2.22 5.92 -15.06
C PHE A 94 -0.83 6.54 -14.97
N GLY A 95 0.24 5.72 -14.87
CA GLY A 95 1.62 6.22 -14.84
C GLY A 95 2.06 6.95 -16.11
N ARG A 96 1.38 6.73 -17.25
CA ARG A 96 1.56 7.53 -18.47
C ARG A 96 0.77 8.83 -18.44
N ASP A 97 -0.43 8.81 -17.87
CA ASP A 97 -1.32 9.96 -17.78
C ASP A 97 -0.77 11.01 -16.79
N LEU A 98 -0.14 10.58 -15.69
CA LEU A 98 0.64 11.44 -14.77
C LEU A 98 1.75 12.26 -15.47
N LYS A 99 2.29 11.76 -16.59
CA LYS A 99 3.30 12.46 -17.41
C LYS A 99 2.73 13.00 -18.72
N GLN A 100 1.40 13.17 -18.80
CA GLN A 100 0.70 13.68 -19.98
C GLN A 100 1.07 12.91 -21.27
N ARG A 101 1.40 11.62 -21.12
CA ARG A 101 1.86 10.69 -22.17
C ARG A 101 3.13 11.08 -22.92
N THR A 102 3.88 12.08 -22.44
CA THR A 102 5.14 12.57 -23.03
C THR A 102 6.24 11.50 -23.02
N ILE A 103 6.30 10.67 -21.97
CA ILE A 103 7.25 9.57 -21.87
C ILE A 103 6.81 8.39 -22.76
N SER A 104 7.76 7.89 -23.56
CA SER A 104 7.53 6.77 -24.48
C SER A 104 7.03 5.52 -23.75
N LYS A 105 6.03 4.85 -24.34
CA LYS A 105 5.46 3.57 -23.84
C LYS A 105 6.53 2.51 -23.53
N LYS A 106 7.66 2.54 -24.26
CA LYS A 106 8.75 1.57 -24.08
C LYS A 106 9.43 1.68 -22.70
N ASN A 107 9.34 2.82 -22.03
CA ASN A 107 9.97 3.07 -20.72
C ASN A 107 9.09 2.65 -19.53
N TYR A 108 8.00 1.92 -19.77
CA TYR A 108 7.08 1.43 -18.75
C TYR A 108 6.96 -0.10 -18.84
N ASN A 109 7.20 -0.80 -17.75
CA ASN A 109 6.85 -2.20 -17.54
C ASN A 109 6.77 -2.50 -16.04
N PHE A 110 5.56 -2.48 -15.48
CA PHE A 110 5.35 -2.71 -14.05
C PHE A 110 5.34 -4.20 -13.69
N ARG A 111 6.23 -4.62 -12.80
CA ARG A 111 6.28 -5.98 -12.22
C ARG A 111 6.26 -5.92 -10.70
N LEU A 112 5.79 -7.00 -10.08
CA LEU A 112 5.98 -7.23 -8.65
C LEU A 112 7.49 -7.36 -8.37
N VAL A 113 7.97 -6.70 -7.31
CA VAL A 113 9.35 -6.80 -6.85
C VAL A 113 9.57 -8.09 -6.06
N ASP A 114 10.75 -8.69 -6.19
CA ASP A 114 11.14 -9.86 -5.41
C ASP A 114 11.06 -9.57 -3.90
N PRO A 115 10.60 -10.50 -3.05
CA PRO A 115 10.31 -10.22 -1.64
C PRO A 115 11.48 -9.60 -0.87
N GLU A 116 12.72 -10.03 -1.13
CA GLU A 116 13.93 -9.49 -0.50
C GLU A 116 14.15 -8.01 -0.86
N ILE A 117 14.01 -7.65 -2.13
CA ILE A 117 14.16 -6.25 -2.59
C ILE A 117 12.99 -5.41 -2.08
N SER A 118 11.77 -5.97 -2.00
CA SER A 118 10.63 -5.29 -1.38
C SER A 118 10.86 -5.01 0.11
N GLU A 119 11.47 -5.96 0.83
CA GLU A 119 11.85 -5.79 2.24
C GLU A 119 12.99 -4.77 2.40
N GLN A 120 13.99 -4.76 1.52
CA GLN A 120 15.05 -3.73 1.52
C GLN A 120 14.48 -2.32 1.24
N LEU A 121 13.51 -2.18 0.32
CA LEU A 121 12.93 -0.89 -0.06
C LEU A 121 11.92 -0.34 0.97
N THR A 122 11.32 -1.18 1.81
CA THR A 122 10.23 -0.76 2.72
C THR A 122 10.47 -1.06 4.19
N GLY A 123 11.34 -2.02 4.50
CA GLY A 123 11.44 -2.69 5.79
C GLY A 123 10.42 -3.81 6.04
N TYR A 124 9.51 -4.12 5.09
CA TYR A 124 8.29 -4.92 5.34
C TYR A 124 7.90 -5.89 4.19
N GLY A 125 7.10 -6.92 4.53
CA GLY A 125 6.53 -7.91 3.57
C GLY A 125 5.18 -7.54 2.93
N THR A 126 4.81 -8.21 1.83
CA THR A 126 3.90 -7.71 0.75
C THR A 126 2.41 -8.08 0.76
N GLY A 127 1.61 -7.34 -0.04
CA GLY A 127 0.36 -7.75 -0.72
C GLY A 127 -0.54 -6.58 -1.23
N GLY A 128 -1.57 -6.73 -2.11
CA GLY A 128 -2.50 -5.61 -2.53
C GLY A 128 -3.83 -5.88 -3.35
N VAL A 129 -4.75 -4.89 -3.47
CA VAL A 129 -5.93 -4.61 -4.42
C VAL A 129 -7.38 -4.94 -4.00
N SER A 130 -8.48 -4.12 -4.19
CA SER A 130 -8.80 -2.64 -4.15
C SER A 130 -10.35 -2.35 -4.10
N PRO A 131 -10.83 -1.07 -3.96
CA PRO A 131 -12.26 -0.67 -3.99
C PRO A 131 -12.68 0.36 -5.07
N PHE A 132 -13.86 0.18 -5.70
CA PHE A 132 -14.76 1.25 -6.16
C PHE A 132 -16.20 1.04 -5.66
N GLY A 133 -16.84 2.10 -5.16
CA GLY A 133 -18.26 2.12 -4.76
C GLY A 133 -18.54 2.82 -3.43
N ASN A 134 -17.61 2.77 -2.49
CA ASN A 134 -17.55 3.60 -1.29
C ASN A 134 -16.07 3.70 -0.89
N GLU A 135 -15.53 4.90 -0.75
CA GLU A 135 -14.24 5.06 -0.04
C GLU A 135 -14.46 4.61 1.41
N PRO A 136 -13.78 3.57 1.90
CA PRO A 136 -13.84 3.28 3.32
C PRO A 136 -13.16 4.45 4.03
N PRO A 137 -13.83 5.17 4.96
CA PRO A 137 -13.24 6.32 5.61
C PRO A 137 -11.99 5.95 6.42
N VAL A 138 -11.84 4.65 6.76
CA VAL A 138 -10.67 4.07 7.42
C VAL A 138 -10.28 2.78 6.69
N PHE A 139 -8.98 2.59 6.45
CA PHE A 139 -8.39 1.37 5.90
C PHE A 139 -7.35 0.78 6.85
N TRP A 140 -7.19 -0.55 6.79
CA TRP A 140 -6.23 -1.30 7.60
C TRP A 140 -5.06 -1.80 6.77
N LEU A 141 -3.84 -1.60 7.25
CA LEU A 141 -2.58 -2.04 6.62
C LEU A 141 -1.73 -2.87 7.59
N GLY A 142 -0.68 -3.50 7.07
CA GLY A 142 0.39 -4.07 7.89
C GLY A 142 1.17 -2.95 8.60
N ALA A 143 1.35 -3.05 9.92
CA ALA A 143 2.10 -2.07 10.70
C ALA A 143 3.56 -2.49 10.91
N GLY A 144 4.21 -2.94 9.84
CA GLY A 144 5.62 -3.35 9.84
C GLY A 144 5.96 -4.65 10.58
N HIS A 145 4.96 -5.39 11.07
CA HIS A 145 5.14 -6.74 11.58
C HIS A 145 3.95 -7.62 11.17
N ILE A 146 4.18 -8.92 11.02
CA ILE A 146 3.11 -9.86 10.66
C ILE A 146 1.98 -9.83 11.73
N ASP A 147 2.34 -9.71 13.00
CA ASP A 147 1.38 -9.64 14.12
C ASP A 147 0.84 -8.23 14.42
N TRP A 148 1.09 -7.23 13.57
CA TRP A 148 0.63 -5.86 13.81
C TRP A 148 -0.06 -5.25 12.59
N LYS A 149 -1.17 -4.55 12.83
CA LYS A 149 -1.95 -3.82 11.83
C LYS A 149 -2.14 -2.37 12.26
N VAL A 150 -2.26 -1.47 11.29
CA VAL A 150 -2.59 -0.06 11.51
C VAL A 150 -3.89 0.25 10.78
N ALA A 151 -4.87 0.80 11.49
CA ALA A 151 -6.00 1.50 10.89
C ALA A 151 -5.64 2.98 10.79
N VAL A 152 -5.98 3.65 9.71
CA VAL A 152 -5.85 5.10 9.57
C VAL A 152 -6.93 5.62 8.62
N SER A 153 -7.31 6.87 8.78
CA SER A 153 -8.25 7.55 7.87
C SER A 153 -7.67 7.63 6.46
N THR A 154 -8.49 7.31 5.45
CA THR A 154 -8.05 7.34 4.04
C THR A 154 -7.80 8.77 3.58
N ALA A 155 -8.66 9.72 3.97
CA ALA A 155 -8.52 11.13 3.62
C ALA A 155 -7.25 11.73 4.24
N ASP A 156 -7.06 11.57 5.56
CA ASP A 156 -5.89 12.10 6.26
C ASP A 156 -4.59 11.47 5.74
N PHE A 157 -4.61 10.18 5.39
CA PHE A 157 -3.45 9.51 4.79
C PHE A 157 -3.10 10.07 3.41
N VAL A 158 -4.09 10.28 2.53
CA VAL A 158 -3.87 10.87 1.20
C VAL A 158 -3.35 12.30 1.32
N GLU A 159 -3.94 13.12 2.20
CA GLU A 159 -3.50 14.49 2.46
C GLU A 159 -2.06 14.53 3.00
N ALA A 160 -1.75 13.76 4.05
CA ALA A 160 -0.44 13.78 4.70
C ALA A 160 0.68 13.20 3.84
N THR A 161 0.38 12.25 2.93
CA THR A 161 1.40 11.62 2.07
C THR A 161 1.49 12.20 0.66
N GLY A 162 0.47 12.94 0.21
CA GLY A 162 0.37 13.39 -1.18
C GLY A 162 0.27 12.25 -2.21
N CYS A 163 -0.12 11.04 -1.78
CA CYS A 163 -0.14 9.87 -2.64
C CYS A 163 -1.26 9.94 -3.70
N TYR A 164 -1.03 9.34 -4.86
CA TYR A 164 -2.02 9.29 -5.93
C TYR A 164 -3.15 8.29 -5.65
N VAL A 165 -4.39 8.69 -5.94
CA VAL A 165 -5.58 7.83 -5.92
C VAL A 165 -6.03 7.55 -7.37
N THR A 166 -6.32 6.29 -7.69
CA THR A 166 -6.69 5.87 -9.05
C THR A 166 -7.36 4.49 -9.08
N ASP A 167 -8.06 4.17 -10.17
CA ASP A 167 -8.67 2.85 -10.38
C ASP A 167 -7.63 1.82 -10.87
N LEU A 168 -7.47 0.75 -10.10
CA LEU A 168 -6.58 -0.38 -10.35
C LEU A 168 -7.29 -1.74 -10.31
N GLU A 169 -8.63 -1.78 -10.21
CA GLU A 169 -9.41 -3.01 -10.28
C GLU A 169 -9.65 -3.44 -11.75
N SER A 170 -10.33 -4.56 -11.97
CA SER A 170 -10.76 -5.00 -13.31
C SER A 170 -12.14 -4.47 -13.62
#